data_AF-A0A841JH99-F1
#
_entry.id   AF-A0A841JH99-F1
#
_cell.length_a   1.000
_cell.length_b   1.000
_cell.length_c   1.000
_cell.angle_alpha   90.00
_cell.angle_beta   90.00
_cell.angle_gamma   90.00
#
_symmetry.space_group_name_H-M   'P 1'
#
loop_
_entity.id
_entity.type
_entity.pdbx_description
1 polymer ?
#
loop_
_entity_poly.entity_id
_entity_poly.type
_entity_poly.pdbx_seq_one_letter_code
_entity_poly.pdbx_strand_id
1 'polypeptide(L)'
;MIKIAQKLKDQLWWLIISVDYDYSRIAIADHDLNDDTLTLWLEDKQDYKNSLDECLQVDIKAREFAKIIKAEGLNSYEGSKMHPTKNFVYKARIEINAPLKWYQDDAAIIEQQWARECVLKTILTQLVETEAARIYD
;
A
#
# COMPACT_ATOMS: atom_id res chain seq x y z
N MET A 1 -8.53 3.03 -6.69
CA MET A 1 -7.52 3.18 -7.76
C MET A 1 -6.66 4.40 -7.44
N ILE A 2 -5.36 4.20 -7.24
CA ILE A 2 -4.43 5.29 -6.92
C ILE A 2 -4.21 6.10 -8.20
N LYS A 3 -4.32 7.43 -8.11
CA LYS A 3 -3.99 8.29 -9.24
C LYS A 3 -2.47 8.42 -9.35
N ILE A 4 -1.91 7.83 -10.41
CA ILE A 4 -0.48 7.83 -10.70
C ILE A 4 -0.26 8.61 -12.00
N ALA A 5 0.65 9.59 -11.97
CA ALA A 5 1.03 10.37 -13.15
C ALA A 5 1.71 9.49 -14.20
N GLN A 6 1.54 9.79 -15.50
CA GLN A 6 2.08 8.94 -16.57
C GLN A 6 3.60 8.74 -16.46
N LYS A 7 4.36 9.81 -16.16
CA LYS A 7 5.81 9.74 -15.92
C LYS A 7 6.17 8.68 -14.88
N LEU A 8 5.45 8.64 -13.76
CA LEU A 8 5.69 7.67 -12.70
C LEU A 8 5.29 6.25 -13.12
N LYS A 9 4.22 6.10 -13.93
CA LYS A 9 3.88 4.80 -14.53
C LYS A 9 5.01 4.28 -15.42
N ASP A 10 5.59 5.14 -16.26
CA ASP A 10 6.69 4.76 -17.16
C ASP A 10 7.92 4.31 -16.35
N GLN A 11 8.26 5.02 -15.26
CA GLN A 11 9.34 4.62 -14.35
C GLN A 11 9.06 3.29 -13.64
N LEU A 12 7.82 3.07 -13.19
CA LEU A 12 7.41 1.80 -12.59
C LEU A 12 7.48 0.65 -13.61
N TRP A 13 7.12 0.88 -14.86
CA TRP A 13 7.30 -0.10 -15.93
C TRP A 13 8.76 -0.44 -16.19
N TRP A 14 9.65 0.56 -16.19
CA TRP A 14 11.08 0.30 -16.28
C TRP A 14 11.59 -0.56 -15.13
N LEU A 15 11.13 -0.31 -13.91
CA LEU A 15 11.47 -1.14 -12.76
C LEU A 15 10.94 -2.58 -12.91
N ILE A 16 9.69 -2.74 -13.37
CA ILE A 16 9.11 -4.08 -13.63
C ILE A 16 9.92 -4.84 -14.69
N ILE A 17 10.35 -4.16 -15.75
CA ILE A 17 11.18 -4.75 -16.80
C ILE A 17 12.57 -5.10 -16.26
N SER A 18 13.19 -4.24 -15.44
CA SER A 18 14.54 -4.49 -14.90
C SER A 18 14.58 -5.70 -13.96
N VAL A 19 13.46 -5.99 -13.27
CA VAL A 19 13.32 -7.21 -12.43
C VAL A 19 12.84 -8.44 -13.20
N ASP A 20 12.78 -8.38 -14.54
CA ASP A 20 12.31 -9.47 -15.41
C ASP A 20 10.88 -9.95 -15.05
N TYR A 21 9.99 -8.99 -14.75
CA TYR A 21 8.60 -9.25 -14.34
C TYR A 21 8.44 -10.08 -13.05
N ASP A 22 9.52 -10.38 -12.33
CA ASP A 22 9.45 -10.96 -10.99
C ASP A 22 9.17 -9.88 -9.94
N TYR A 23 7.88 -9.59 -9.75
CA TYR A 23 7.41 -8.58 -8.79
C TYR A 23 7.88 -8.84 -7.35
N SER A 24 8.25 -10.08 -7.00
CA SER A 24 8.73 -10.40 -5.65
C SER A 24 10.11 -9.79 -5.34
N ARG A 25 10.84 -9.40 -6.39
CA ARG A 25 12.12 -8.68 -6.32
C ARG A 25 11.96 -7.19 -6.06
N ILE A 26 10.80 -6.58 -6.33
CA ILE A 26 10.57 -5.17 -6.01
C ILE A 26 10.38 -5.03 -4.51
N ALA A 27 11.29 -4.33 -3.85
CA ALA A 27 11.27 -4.06 -2.42
C ALA A 27 11.04 -2.58 -2.13
N ILE A 28 10.55 -2.31 -0.92
CA ILE A 28 10.55 -0.97 -0.34
C ILE A 28 11.86 -0.85 0.44
N ALA A 29 12.79 -0.06 -0.07
CA ALA A 29 14.07 0.25 0.57
C ALA A 29 13.87 1.09 1.83
N ASP A 30 13.03 2.11 1.72
CA ASP A 30 12.65 2.99 2.84
C ASP A 30 11.27 3.63 2.60
N HIS A 31 10.77 4.33 3.61
CA HIS A 31 9.50 5.03 3.58
C HIS A 31 9.48 6.24 4.51
N ASP A 32 8.65 7.22 4.15
CA ASP A 32 8.32 8.36 5.01
C ASP A 32 6.83 8.66 4.92
N LEU A 33 6.21 9.01 6.04
CA LEU A 33 4.80 9.41 6.10
C LEU A 33 4.69 10.77 6.77
N ASN A 34 4.29 11.76 5.98
CA ASN A 34 3.85 13.06 6.48
C ASN A 34 2.32 13.20 6.38
N ASP A 35 1.81 14.37 6.76
CA ASP A 35 0.36 14.63 6.85
C ASP A 35 -0.39 14.41 5.52
N ASP A 36 0.29 14.61 4.39
CA ASP A 36 -0.34 14.59 3.07
C ASP A 36 0.09 13.39 2.21
N THR A 37 1.29 12.84 2.44
CA THR A 37 1.95 11.92 1.53
C THR A 37 2.69 10.80 2.27
N LEU A 38 2.45 9.57 1.81
CA LEU A 38 3.33 8.42 2.01
C LEU A 38 4.32 8.38 0.84
N THR A 39 5.60 8.52 1.12
CA THR A 39 6.69 8.33 0.17
C THR A 39 7.29 6.94 0.37
N LEU A 40 7.42 6.19 -0.72
CA LEU A 40 8.10 4.89 -0.75
C LEU A 40 9.30 4.98 -1.70
N TRP A 41 10.45 4.47 -1.27
CA TRP A 41 11.61 4.29 -2.14
C TRP A 41 11.69 2.83 -2.55
N LEU A 42 11.55 2.56 -3.85
CA LEU A 42 11.53 1.21 -4.40
C LEU A 42 12.86 0.83 -5.04
N GLU A 43 13.28 -0.41 -4.85
CA GLU A 43 14.48 -0.98 -5.43
C GLU A 43 14.30 -2.46 -5.81
N ASP A 44 15.29 -3.02 -6.51
CA ASP A 44 15.38 -4.45 -6.80
C ASP A 44 16.23 -5.13 -5.73
N LYS A 45 15.71 -6.20 -5.11
CA LYS A 45 16.43 -7.02 -4.12
C LYS A 45 17.73 -7.65 -4.64
N GLN A 46 17.93 -7.70 -5.95
CA GLN A 46 19.15 -8.21 -6.57
C GLN A 46 20.10 -7.09 -7.04
N ASP A 47 19.68 -5.83 -6.93
CA ASP A 47 20.44 -4.65 -7.31
C ASP A 47 20.19 -3.52 -6.29
N TYR A 48 20.56 -3.80 -5.04
CA TYR A 48 20.43 -2.86 -3.92
C TYR A 48 21.16 -1.56 -4.22
N LYS A 49 20.50 -0.45 -3.94
CA LYS A 49 21.06 0.88 -4.15
C LYS A 49 21.93 1.32 -2.99
N ASN A 50 22.95 2.13 -3.29
CA ASN A 50 23.84 2.63 -2.24
C ASN A 50 23.23 3.81 -1.49
N SER A 51 22.23 4.46 -2.07
CA SER A 51 21.56 5.62 -1.51
C SER A 51 20.12 5.77 -2.03
N LEU A 52 19.25 6.44 -1.25
CA LEU A 52 17.82 6.56 -1.57
C LEU A 52 17.52 7.37 -2.83
N ASP A 53 18.42 8.25 -3.25
CA ASP A 53 18.30 9.03 -4.49
C ASP A 53 18.44 8.17 -5.76
N GLU A 54 19.03 6.97 -5.64
CA GLU A 54 19.09 5.98 -6.71
C GLU A 54 17.82 5.11 -6.77
N CYS A 55 17.00 5.10 -5.71
CA CYS A 55 15.75 4.34 -5.64
C CYS A 55 14.63 5.06 -6.41
N LEU A 56 13.65 4.28 -6.90
CA LEU A 56 12.45 4.86 -7.49
C LEU A 56 11.54 5.40 -6.38
N GLN A 57 11.46 6.72 -6.25
CA GLN A 57 10.54 7.37 -5.33
C GLN A 57 9.09 7.32 -5.84
N VAL A 58 8.17 6.90 -4.97
CA VAL A 58 6.73 6.79 -5.23
C VAL A 58 5.99 7.55 -4.16
N ASP A 59 5.38 8.66 -4.54
CA ASP A 59 4.58 9.51 -3.65
C ASP A 59 3.09 9.19 -3.78
N ILE A 60 2.45 8.96 -2.64
CA ILE A 60 1.06 8.49 -2.55
C ILE A 60 0.34 9.34 -1.53
N LYS A 61 -0.82 9.90 -1.90
CA LYS A 61 -1.60 10.69 -0.96
C LYS A 61 -1.94 9.86 0.28
N ALA A 62 -1.71 10.40 1.48
CA ALA A 62 -2.00 9.75 2.75
C ALA A 62 -3.48 9.31 2.84
N ARG A 63 -4.39 10.06 2.20
CA ARG A 63 -5.80 9.66 2.05
C ARG A 63 -6.00 8.34 1.28
N GLU A 64 -5.23 8.09 0.22
CA GLU A 64 -5.30 6.83 -0.52
C GLU A 64 -4.68 5.69 0.30
N PHE A 65 -3.59 5.97 1.02
CA PHE A 65 -3.01 5.01 1.96
C PHE A 65 -4.01 4.60 3.06
N ALA A 66 -4.68 5.58 3.67
CA ALA A 66 -5.74 5.34 4.66
C ALA A 66 -6.88 4.47 4.12
N LYS A 67 -7.25 4.64 2.85
CA LYS A 67 -8.26 3.79 2.19
C LYS A 67 -7.79 2.36 2.05
N ILE A 68 -6.52 2.14 1.72
CA ILE A 68 -5.94 0.79 1.60
C ILE A 68 -5.93 0.09 2.95
N ILE A 69 -5.41 0.74 3.99
CA ILE A 69 -5.41 0.21 5.37
C ILE A 69 -6.83 -0.24 5.76
N LYS A 70 -7.83 0.61 5.49
CA LYS A 70 -9.24 0.31 5.81
C LYS A 70 -9.82 -0.83 4.96
N ALA A 71 -9.50 -0.88 3.67
CA ALA A 71 -9.97 -1.91 2.75
C ALA A 71 -9.43 -3.30 3.14
N GLU A 72 -8.14 -3.36 3.46
CA GLU A 72 -7.45 -4.55 3.95
C GLU A 72 -7.85 -4.90 5.41
N GLY A 73 -8.52 -3.98 6.10
CA GLY A 73 -9.01 -4.19 7.47
C GLY A 73 -7.91 -4.19 8.53
N LEU A 74 -6.72 -3.67 8.21
CA LEU A 74 -5.55 -3.71 9.10
C LEU A 74 -5.78 -2.90 10.39
N ASN A 75 -6.56 -1.83 10.33
CA ASN A 75 -6.90 -0.99 11.48
C ASN A 75 -8.08 -1.54 12.31
N SER A 76 -8.41 -2.83 12.17
CA SER A 76 -9.61 -3.41 12.78
C SER A 76 -9.46 -4.90 13.04
N TYR A 77 -10.32 -5.44 13.90
CA TYR A 77 -10.40 -6.88 14.14
C TYR A 77 -11.84 -7.38 14.06
N GLU A 78 -11.99 -8.68 13.81
CA GLU A 78 -13.29 -9.33 13.91
C GLU A 78 -13.70 -9.51 15.36
N GLY A 79 -14.87 -8.99 15.71
CA GLY A 79 -15.45 -9.13 17.04
C GLY A 79 -16.96 -9.30 16.98
N SER A 80 -17.58 -9.21 18.14
CA SER A 80 -19.03 -9.30 18.31
C SER A 80 -19.55 -8.06 19.01
N LYS A 81 -20.69 -7.52 18.54
CA LYS A 81 -21.41 -6.42 19.19
C LYS A 81 -22.79 -6.90 19.63
N MET A 82 -23.23 -6.43 20.79
CA MET A 82 -24.61 -6.57 21.22
C MET A 82 -25.44 -5.45 20.61
N HIS A 83 -26.61 -5.78 20.07
CA HIS A 83 -27.50 -4.77 19.53
C HIS A 83 -27.99 -3.84 20.67
N PRO A 84 -27.97 -2.50 20.51
CA PRO A 84 -28.16 -1.57 21.63
C PRO A 84 -29.49 -1.73 22.39
N THR A 85 -30.52 -2.19 21.70
CA THR A 85 -31.89 -2.30 22.23
C THR A 85 -32.51 -3.67 22.07
N LYS A 86 -31.83 -4.61 21.41
CA LYS A 86 -32.36 -5.94 21.12
C LYS A 86 -31.35 -6.95 21.65
N ASN A 87 -31.84 -7.98 22.32
CA ASN A 87 -30.99 -8.94 23.04
C ASN A 87 -30.35 -9.98 22.09
N PHE A 88 -29.68 -9.52 21.04
CA PHE A 88 -28.93 -10.39 20.12
C PHE A 88 -27.53 -9.85 19.84
N VAL A 89 -26.61 -10.78 19.65
CA VAL A 89 -25.19 -10.52 19.39
C VAL A 89 -24.92 -10.79 17.91
N TYR A 90 -24.19 -9.89 17.26
CA TYR A 90 -23.82 -10.02 15.85
C TYR A 90 -22.33 -9.80 15.64
N LYS A 91 -21.76 -10.47 14.62
CA LYS A 91 -20.38 -10.25 14.22
C LYS A 91 -20.23 -8.86 13.61
N ALA A 92 -19.19 -8.15 14.01
CA ALA A 92 -18.86 -6.82 13.52
C ALA A 92 -17.35 -6.66 13.40
N ARG A 93 -16.92 -5.82 12.46
CA ARG A 93 -15.55 -5.34 12.39
C ARG A 93 -15.40 -4.17 13.37
N ILE A 94 -14.53 -4.33 14.36
CA ILE A 94 -14.30 -3.32 15.41
C ILE A 94 -13.03 -2.57 15.04
N GLU A 95 -13.17 -1.28 14.78
CA GLU A 95 -12.05 -0.39 14.46
C GLU A 95 -11.22 -0.16 15.73
N ILE A 96 -9.90 -0.34 15.61
CA ILE A 96 -8.93 -0.05 16.68
C ILE A 96 -8.74 1.46 16.74
N ASN A 97 -8.45 2.07 15.60
CA ASN A 97 -8.24 3.51 15.44
C ASN A 97 -8.45 3.94 13.98
N ALA A 98 -8.47 5.25 13.74
CA ALA A 98 -8.47 5.80 12.39
C ALA A 98 -7.23 5.29 11.61
N PRO A 99 -7.31 4.97 10.31
CA PRO A 99 -6.26 4.24 9.60
C PRO A 99 -4.83 4.77 9.74
N LEU A 100 -4.63 6.08 9.56
CA LEU A 100 -3.29 6.68 9.67
C LEU A 100 -2.81 6.74 11.11
N LYS A 101 -3.73 6.98 12.05
CA LYS A 101 -3.41 6.99 13.48
C LYS A 101 -3.04 5.60 13.98
N TRP A 102 -3.77 4.58 13.53
CA TRP A 102 -3.41 3.18 13.76
C TRP A 102 -1.99 2.90 13.25
N TYR A 103 -1.69 3.29 12.01
CA TYR A 103 -0.38 3.05 11.42
C TYR A 103 0.77 3.72 12.22
N GLN A 104 0.56 4.94 12.71
CA GLN A 104 1.58 5.72 13.43
C GLN A 104 1.73 5.31 14.90
N ASP A 105 0.61 5.11 15.60
CA ASP A 105 0.59 5.02 17.06
C ASP A 105 0.39 3.59 17.58
N ASP A 106 -0.34 2.74 16.83
CA ASP A 106 -0.82 1.44 17.33
C ASP A 106 -0.16 0.23 16.64
N ALA A 107 0.18 0.35 15.35
CA ALA A 107 0.69 -0.74 14.54
C ALA A 107 2.12 -1.11 14.92
N ALA A 108 2.37 -2.41 15.09
CA ALA A 108 3.73 -2.93 15.21
C ALA A 108 4.51 -2.71 13.90
N ILE A 109 5.85 -2.71 13.98
CA ILE A 109 6.74 -2.50 12.83
C ILE A 109 6.39 -3.42 11.65
N ILE A 110 6.06 -4.68 11.95
CA ILE A 110 5.67 -5.67 10.93
C ILE A 110 4.31 -5.36 10.29
N GLU A 111 3.35 -4.85 11.06
CA GLU A 111 2.02 -4.47 10.55
C GLU A 111 2.11 -3.20 9.70
N GLN A 112 2.97 -2.26 10.10
CA GLN A 112 3.30 -1.10 9.28
C GLN A 112 3.94 -1.54 7.95
N GLN A 113 4.86 -2.52 7.98
CA GLN A 113 5.43 -3.08 6.77
C GLN A 113 4.37 -3.70 5.87
N TRP A 114 3.47 -4.52 6.40
CA TRP A 114 2.37 -5.09 5.62
C TRP A 114 1.48 -4.02 5.00
N ALA A 115 1.18 -2.94 5.73
CA ALA A 115 0.41 -1.84 5.18
C ALA A 115 1.08 -1.20 3.94
N ARG A 116 2.40 -0.99 3.98
CA ARG A 116 3.16 -0.47 2.84
C ARG A 116 3.26 -1.47 1.70
N GLU A 117 3.40 -2.76 1.99
CA GLU A 117 3.40 -3.83 0.99
C GLU A 117 2.04 -3.95 0.28
N CYS A 118 0.93 -3.79 1.01
CA CYS A 118 -0.41 -3.71 0.41
C CYS A 118 -0.53 -2.54 -0.58
N VAL A 119 0.10 -1.41 -0.26
CA VAL A 119 0.16 -0.25 -1.17
C VAL A 119 0.96 -0.57 -2.43
N LEU A 120 2.17 -1.11 -2.29
CA LEU A 120 2.99 -1.53 -3.43
C LEU A 120 2.24 -2.53 -4.31
N LYS A 121 1.64 -3.56 -3.70
CA LYS A 121 0.81 -4.55 -4.40
C LYS A 121 -0.32 -3.89 -5.18
N THR A 122 -1.04 -2.96 -4.56
CA THR A 122 -2.14 -2.22 -5.21
C THR A 122 -1.67 -1.46 -6.44
N ILE A 123 -0.50 -0.80 -6.35
CA ILE A 123 0.10 -0.07 -7.47
C ILE A 123 0.46 -1.02 -8.62
N LEU A 124 1.17 -2.11 -8.32
CA LEU A 124 1.62 -3.06 -9.33
C LEU A 124 0.43 -3.75 -10.01
N THR A 125 -0.58 -4.17 -9.25
CA THR A 125 -1.83 -4.73 -9.81
C THR A 125 -2.51 -3.75 -10.74
N GLN A 126 -2.66 -2.48 -10.33
CA GLN A 126 -3.28 -1.46 -11.15
C GLN A 126 -2.53 -1.22 -12.47
N LEU A 127 -1.19 -1.25 -12.46
CA LEU A 127 -0.38 -1.10 -13.67
C LEU A 127 -0.64 -2.23 -14.67
N VAL A 128 -0.58 -3.47 -14.18
CA VAL A 128 -0.81 -4.67 -15.01
C VAL A 128 -2.22 -4.68 -15.60
N GLU A 129 -3.24 -4.39 -14.78
CA GLU A 129 -4.64 -4.36 -15.24
C GLU A 129 -4.88 -3.26 -16.27
N THR A 130 -4.27 -2.09 -16.09
CA THR A 130 -4.43 -0.97 -17.04
C THR A 130 -3.79 -1.29 -18.39
N GLU A 131 -2.63 -1.96 -18.39
CA GLU A 131 -1.95 -2.34 -19.64
C GLU A 131 -2.63 -3.51 -20.33
N ALA A 132 -3.08 -4.52 -19.58
CA ALA A 132 -3.88 -5.62 -20.13
C ALA A 132 -5.14 -5.10 -20.83
N ALA A 133 -5.83 -4.11 -20.25
CA ALA A 133 -7.00 -3.49 -20.88
C ALA A 133 -6.68 -2.86 -22.24
N ARG A 134 -5.51 -2.24 -22.40
CA ARG A 134 -5.09 -1.59 -23.67
C ARG A 134 -4.77 -2.58 -24.79
N ILE A 135 -4.43 -3.83 -24.47
CA ILE A 135 -4.10 -4.85 -25.48
C ILE A 135 -5.35 -5.42 -26.14
N TYR A 136 -6.52 -5.31 -25.48
CA TYR A 136 -7.80 -5.84 -25.97
C TYR A 136 -8.69 -4.78 -26.64
N ASP A 137 -8.25 -3.52 -26.73
CA ASP A 137 -8.91 -2.42 -27.44
C ASP A 137 -8.23 -2.15 -28.80
#